data_AF-A0A0M9FGI9-F1
#
_entry.id   AF-A0A0M9FGI9-F1
#
_cell.length_a   1.000
_cell.length_b   1.000
_cell.length_c   1.000
_cell.angle_alpha   90.00
_cell.angle_beta   90.00
_cell.angle_gamma   90.00
#
_symmetry.space_group_name_H-M   'P 1'
#
loop_
_entity.id
_entity.type
_entity.pdbx_description
1 polymer ?
#
loop_
_entity_poly.entity_id
_entity_poly.type
_entity_poly.pdbx_seq_one_letter_code
_entity_poly.pdbx_strand_id
1 'polypeptide(L)'
;MIAREFEAFLLDQEETFLTPADKLAVIIDTHNIDHAKLLLSHMTYSRVPVVTEDGRFFGTIGLTEIIKYQAENELSDDELNRDISVIVKTDEETVGLDYDLTEVMRKLVDQSFLPVLGENREFMGIITRKSILKAINALLHNFPLASKEGKK
;
A
#
# COMPACT_ATOMS: atom_id res chain seq x y z
N MET A 1 -17.47 -24.46 -6.03
CA MET A 1 -16.18 -24.80 -6.69
C MET A 1 -15.40 -23.54 -7.01
N ILE A 2 -16.00 -22.51 -7.63
CA ILE A 2 -15.37 -21.23 -8.03
C ILE A 2 -14.31 -20.66 -7.08
N ALA A 3 -14.53 -20.70 -5.76
CA ALA A 3 -13.57 -20.16 -4.78
C ALA A 3 -12.19 -20.83 -4.85
N ARG A 4 -12.13 -22.15 -5.07
CA ARG A 4 -10.89 -22.92 -5.03
C ARG A 4 -10.06 -22.77 -6.31
N GLU A 5 -10.73 -22.74 -7.47
CA GLU A 5 -10.04 -22.49 -8.74
C GLU A 5 -9.55 -21.04 -8.84
N PHE A 6 -10.32 -20.09 -8.30
CA PHE A 6 -9.93 -18.68 -8.25
C PHE A 6 -8.74 -18.44 -7.31
N GLU A 7 -8.75 -19.06 -6.12
CA GLU A 7 -7.64 -19.02 -5.18
C GLU A 7 -6.36 -19.59 -5.80
N ALA A 8 -6.44 -20.77 -6.43
CA ALA A 8 -5.30 -21.38 -7.12
C ALA A 8 -4.72 -20.49 -8.23
N PHE A 9 -5.57 -19.82 -9.00
CA PHE A 9 -5.12 -18.88 -10.03
C PHE A 9 -4.40 -17.67 -9.43
N LEU A 10 -4.93 -17.11 -8.33
CA LEU A 10 -4.29 -15.96 -7.69
C LEU A 10 -2.96 -16.34 -7.03
N LEU A 11 -2.86 -17.53 -6.44
CA LEU A 11 -1.60 -18.05 -5.89
C LEU A 11 -0.52 -18.22 -6.96
N ASP A 12 -0.89 -18.62 -8.19
CA ASP A 12 0.06 -18.67 -9.32
C ASP A 12 0.63 -17.29 -9.69
N GLN A 13 -0.05 -16.22 -9.28
CA GLN A 13 0.38 -14.84 -9.53
C GLN A 13 0.99 -14.17 -8.28
N GLU A 14 1.19 -14.92 -7.19
CA GLU A 14 1.59 -14.38 -5.89
C GLU A 14 2.92 -13.62 -5.93
N GLU A 15 3.90 -14.10 -6.69
CA GLU A 15 5.19 -13.42 -6.87
C GLU A 15 5.05 -12.01 -7.50
N THR A 16 3.94 -11.74 -8.17
CA THR A 16 3.66 -10.43 -8.79
C THR A 16 2.97 -9.45 -7.84
N PHE A 17 2.55 -9.91 -6.66
CA PHE A 17 1.78 -9.10 -5.71
C PHE A 17 2.67 -8.12 -4.95
N LEU A 18 3.82 -8.62 -4.51
CA LEU A 18 4.80 -7.85 -3.75
C LEU A 18 5.51 -6.85 -4.67
N THR A 19 5.35 -5.57 -4.39
CA THR A 19 6.25 -4.53 -4.89
C THR A 19 7.35 -4.35 -3.86
N PRO A 20 8.62 -4.71 -4.15
CA PRO A 20 9.68 -4.65 -3.16
C PRO A 20 10.04 -3.21 -2.79
N ALA A 21 10.60 -3.04 -1.58
CA ALA A 21 10.92 -1.73 -1.01
C ALA A 21 11.85 -0.87 -1.87
N ASP A 22 12.80 -1.49 -2.59
CA ASP A 22 13.77 -0.81 -3.47
C ASP A 22 13.14 -0.09 -4.67
N LYS A 23 11.90 -0.45 -5.02
CA LYS A 23 11.12 0.14 -6.11
C LYS A 23 10.05 1.12 -5.63
N LEU A 24 10.01 1.39 -4.32
CA LEU A 24 9.00 2.24 -3.70
C LEU A 24 9.60 3.55 -3.21
N ALA A 25 8.80 4.60 -3.30
CA ALA A 25 9.07 5.81 -2.53
C ALA A 25 8.73 5.54 -1.05
N VAL A 26 9.71 5.75 -0.18
CA VAL A 26 9.58 5.70 1.28
C VAL A 26 9.93 7.07 1.85
N ILE A 27 9.36 7.42 3.01
CA ILE A 27 9.74 8.63 3.75
C ILE A 27 10.38 8.21 5.07
N ILE A 28 11.42 8.93 5.51
CA ILE A 28 12.05 8.70 6.82
C ILE A 28 11.22 9.41 7.90
N ASP A 29 11.01 8.76 9.04
CA ASP A 29 10.21 9.28 10.16
C ASP A 29 10.71 10.62 10.75
N THR A 30 11.99 10.92 10.59
CA THR A 30 12.64 12.18 10.99
C THR A 30 12.56 13.29 9.94
N HIS A 31 11.98 13.05 8.76
CA HIS A 31 11.75 14.13 7.78
C HIS A 31 10.72 15.13 8.30
N ASN A 32 10.89 16.40 7.95
CA ASN A 32 9.93 17.43 8.33
C ASN A 32 8.60 17.29 7.54
N ILE A 33 7.51 17.78 8.14
CA ILE A 33 6.17 17.65 7.57
C ILE A 33 6.03 18.47 6.27
N ASP A 34 6.63 19.66 6.19
CA ASP A 34 6.58 20.49 4.97
C ASP A 34 7.19 19.78 3.75
N HIS A 35 8.39 19.21 3.91
CA HIS A 35 9.06 18.44 2.87
C HIS A 35 8.26 17.19 2.50
N ALA A 36 7.72 16.46 3.49
CA ALA A 36 6.86 15.32 3.23
C ALA A 36 5.60 15.71 2.44
N LYS A 37 4.98 16.86 2.76
CA LYS A 37 3.83 17.40 2.02
C LYS A 37 4.18 17.68 0.56
N LEU A 38 5.32 18.33 0.32
CA LEU A 38 5.83 18.59 -1.03
C LEU A 38 6.06 17.29 -1.80
N LEU A 39 6.78 16.33 -1.22
CA LEU A 39 7.04 15.01 -1.82
C LEU A 39 5.73 14.31 -2.21
N LEU A 40 4.78 14.23 -1.26
CA LEU A 40 3.48 13.58 -1.48
C LEU A 40 2.66 14.26 -2.58
N SER A 41 2.77 15.58 -2.76
CA SER A 41 2.06 16.31 -3.81
C SER A 41 2.49 15.94 -5.24
N HIS A 42 3.70 15.40 -5.39
CA HIS A 42 4.26 14.95 -6.67
C HIS A 42 4.19 13.44 -6.87
N MET A 43 3.77 12.69 -5.86
CA MET A 43 3.65 11.24 -5.93
C MET A 43 2.32 10.82 -6.53
N THR A 44 2.34 9.70 -7.26
CA THR A 44 1.11 9.08 -7.78
C THR A 44 0.36 8.25 -6.74
N TYR A 45 1.02 7.93 -5.62
CA TYR A 45 0.45 7.17 -4.52
C TYR A 45 -0.21 8.12 -3.52
N SER A 46 -1.43 7.80 -3.10
CA SER A 46 -2.17 8.59 -2.10
C SER A 46 -1.63 8.46 -0.67
N ARG A 47 -0.89 7.38 -0.42
CA ARG A 47 -0.24 7.06 0.85
C ARG A 47 1.10 6.42 0.54
N VAL A 48 2.07 6.61 1.43
CA VAL A 48 3.41 6.04 1.33
C VAL A 48 3.84 5.41 2.66
N PRO A 49 4.66 4.35 2.61
CA PRO A 49 5.32 3.81 3.79
C PRO A 49 6.29 4.81 4.40
N VAL A 50 6.30 4.86 5.72
CA VAL A 50 7.28 5.56 6.54
C VAL A 50 8.17 4.54 7.22
N VAL A 51 9.48 4.75 7.10
CA VAL A 51 10.50 3.90 7.71
C VAL A 51 11.38 4.72 8.64
N THR A 52 11.97 4.04 9.59
CA THR A 52 13.06 4.55 10.40
C THR A 52 14.36 4.62 9.59
N GLU A 53 15.36 5.35 10.07
CA GLU A 53 16.69 5.41 9.43
C GLU A 53 17.36 4.03 9.29
N ASP A 54 17.05 3.08 10.18
CA ASP A 54 17.54 1.70 10.12
C ASP A 54 16.65 0.76 9.27
N GLY A 55 15.70 1.31 8.50
CA GLY A 55 14.90 0.57 7.52
C GLY A 55 13.73 -0.21 8.10
N ARG A 56 13.38 0.02 9.38
CA ARG A 56 12.21 -0.62 9.99
C ARG A 56 10.94 0.15 9.67
N PHE A 57 9.87 -0.59 9.44
CA PHE A 57 8.56 -0.02 9.17
C PHE A 57 7.99 0.71 10.41
N PHE A 58 7.80 2.02 10.26
CA PHE A 58 7.25 2.90 11.28
C PHE A 58 5.73 3.03 11.13
N GLY A 59 5.24 3.22 9.91
CA GLY A 59 3.81 3.35 9.62
C GLY A 59 3.56 3.85 8.21
N THR A 60 2.44 4.54 7.98
CA THR A 60 2.15 5.15 6.67
C THR A 60 1.65 6.58 6.83
N ILE A 61 1.85 7.37 5.78
CA ILE A 61 1.43 8.77 5.74
C ILE A 61 0.85 9.11 4.37
N GLY A 62 -0.17 9.95 4.35
CA GLY A 62 -0.66 10.62 3.16
C GLY A 62 -0.92 12.10 3.44
N LEU A 63 -1.39 12.81 2.41
CA LEU A 63 -1.75 14.23 2.54
C LEU A 63 -2.88 14.45 3.57
N THR A 64 -3.73 13.45 3.79
CA THR A 64 -4.85 13.53 4.74
C THR A 64 -4.36 13.74 6.18
N GLU A 65 -3.33 13.02 6.63
CA GLU A 65 -2.77 13.20 7.97
C GLU A 65 -2.19 14.61 8.16
N ILE A 66 -1.51 15.13 7.13
CA ILE A 66 -0.93 16.49 7.16
C ILE A 66 -2.02 17.55 7.23
N ILE A 67 -3.03 17.47 6.36
CA ILE A 67 -4.16 18.42 6.34
C ILE A 67 -4.92 18.39 7.67
N LYS A 68 -5.15 17.19 8.22
CA LYS A 68 -5.82 17.02 9.52
C LYS A 68 -5.00 17.68 10.64
N TYR A 69 -3.69 17.44 10.67
CA TYR A 69 -2.78 18.04 11.65
C TYR A 69 -2.76 19.57 11.56
N GLN A 70 -2.72 20.14 10.34
CA GLN A 70 -2.80 21.59 10.14
C GLN A 70 -4.12 22.16 10.68
N ALA A 71 -5.24 21.51 10.38
CA ALA A 71 -6.56 21.96 10.82
C ALA A 71 -6.74 21.88 12.34
N GLU A 72 -6.27 20.80 12.98
CA GLU A 72 -6.39 20.59 14.43
C GLU A 72 -5.50 21.53 15.25
N ASN A 73 -4.41 22.02 14.67
CA ASN A 73 -3.45 22.89 15.35
C ASN A 73 -3.45 24.33 14.82
N GLU A 74 -4.36 24.66 13.88
CA GLU A 74 -4.47 25.97 13.23
C GLU A 74 -3.15 26.47 12.58
N LEU A 75 -2.38 25.55 11.98
CA LEU A 75 -1.04 25.82 11.43
C LEU A 75 -1.06 26.20 9.95
N SER A 76 -0.27 27.20 9.60
CA SER A 76 0.11 27.50 8.20
C SER A 76 1.22 26.58 7.70
N ASP A 77 1.52 26.62 6.40
CA ASP A 77 2.57 25.79 5.79
C ASP A 77 3.97 26.11 6.37
N ASP A 78 4.26 27.38 6.69
CA ASP A 78 5.54 27.82 7.26
C ASP A 78 5.78 27.30 8.70
N GLU A 79 4.75 26.76 9.35
CA GLU A 79 4.78 26.28 10.73
C GLU A 79 4.97 24.75 10.83
N LEU A 80 5.13 24.06 9.70
CA LEU A 80 5.27 22.60 9.58
C LEU A 80 6.72 22.09 9.79
N ASN A 81 7.43 22.66 10.76
CA ASN A 81 8.85 22.38 11.03
C ASN A 81 9.09 21.17 11.96
N ARG A 82 8.08 20.34 12.21
CA ARG A 82 8.21 19.12 13.04
C ARG A 82 8.46 17.89 12.20
N ASP A 83 9.03 16.88 12.83
CA ASP A 83 9.20 15.55 12.24
C ASP A 83 7.84 14.91 11.94
N ILE A 84 7.76 14.16 10.84
CA ILE A 84 6.53 13.50 10.42
C ILE A 84 6.08 12.43 11.41
N SER A 85 7.00 11.89 12.21
CA SER A 85 6.75 10.85 13.22
C SER A 85 5.56 11.16 14.15
N VAL A 86 5.24 12.45 14.37
CA VAL A 86 4.12 12.89 15.20
C VAL A 86 2.74 12.74 14.54
N ILE A 87 2.69 12.55 13.22
CA ILE A 87 1.44 12.45 12.43
C ILE A 87 1.33 11.15 11.62
N VAL A 88 2.37 10.29 11.63
CA VAL A 88 2.30 9.01 10.93
C VAL A 88 1.22 8.12 11.53
N LYS A 89 0.48 7.44 10.67
CA LYS A 89 -0.46 6.41 11.07
C LYS A 89 0.29 5.09 11.34
N THR A 90 0.31 4.66 12.59
CA THR A 90 1.09 3.50 13.06
C THR A 90 0.22 2.26 13.36
N ASP A 91 -1.10 2.41 13.34
CA ASP A 91 -2.10 1.37 13.61
C ASP A 91 -2.56 0.60 12.35
N GLU A 92 -1.83 0.73 11.24
CA GLU A 92 -2.15 -0.02 10.02
C GLU A 92 -1.79 -1.51 10.16
N GLU A 93 -2.65 -2.34 9.57
CA GLU A 93 -2.38 -3.78 9.48
C GLU A 93 -1.17 -4.02 8.58
N THR A 94 -0.41 -5.05 8.89
CA THR A 94 0.77 -5.48 8.13
C THR A 94 0.75 -6.99 7.98
N VAL A 95 1.55 -7.56 7.10
CA VAL A 95 1.69 -9.02 6.93
C VAL A 95 3.16 -9.42 6.94
N GLY A 96 3.43 -10.66 7.37
CA GLY A 96 4.77 -11.28 7.31
C GLY A 96 5.11 -11.75 5.90
N LEU A 97 6.33 -12.29 5.70
CA LEU A 97 6.74 -12.88 4.41
C LEU A 97 6.00 -14.18 4.06
N ASP A 98 5.42 -14.84 5.06
CA ASP A 98 4.64 -16.08 4.97
C ASP A 98 3.12 -15.81 4.93
N TYR A 99 2.71 -14.64 4.41
CA TYR A 99 1.32 -14.25 4.33
C TYR A 99 0.48 -15.24 3.51
N ASP A 100 -0.81 -15.35 3.84
CA ASP A 100 -1.76 -16.06 3.01
C ASP A 100 -2.65 -15.10 2.20
N LEU A 101 -3.10 -15.55 1.04
CA LEU A 101 -3.92 -14.73 0.14
C LEU A 101 -5.23 -14.27 0.79
N THR A 102 -5.85 -15.08 1.64
CA THR A 102 -7.11 -14.75 2.29
C THR A 102 -6.93 -13.59 3.26
N GLU A 103 -5.85 -13.61 4.04
CA GLU A 103 -5.44 -12.53 4.92
C GLU A 103 -5.17 -11.25 4.14
N VAL A 104 -4.36 -11.33 3.08
CA VAL A 104 -4.03 -10.19 2.21
C VAL A 104 -5.32 -9.56 1.65
N MET A 105 -6.21 -10.38 1.09
CA MET A 105 -7.46 -9.92 0.50
C MET A 105 -8.37 -9.25 1.54
N ARG A 106 -8.50 -9.84 2.74
CA ARG A 106 -9.29 -9.28 3.84
C ARG A 106 -8.76 -7.90 4.25
N LYS A 107 -7.45 -7.77 4.46
CA LYS A 107 -6.82 -6.51 4.92
C LYS A 107 -6.89 -5.41 3.85
N LEU A 108 -6.74 -5.79 2.58
CA LEU A 108 -6.85 -4.85 1.45
C LEU A 108 -8.26 -4.29 1.24
N VAL A 109 -9.31 -4.84 1.87
CA VAL A 109 -10.66 -4.24 1.83
C VAL A 109 -10.64 -2.85 2.46
N ASP A 110 -9.94 -2.69 3.57
CA ASP A 110 -9.94 -1.45 4.36
C ASP A 110 -8.70 -0.57 4.10
N GLN A 111 -7.64 -1.12 3.50
CA GLN A 111 -6.38 -0.40 3.24
C GLN A 111 -6.03 -0.36 1.75
N SER A 112 -5.44 0.74 1.28
CA SER A 112 -5.07 0.93 -0.13
C SER A 112 -3.90 0.06 -0.57
N PHE A 113 -2.98 -0.20 0.36
CA PHE A 113 -1.90 -1.16 0.26
C PHE A 113 -1.65 -1.78 1.63
N LEU A 114 -0.93 -2.90 1.63
CA LEU A 114 -0.59 -3.68 2.80
C LEU A 114 0.94 -3.79 2.91
N PRO A 115 1.57 -3.22 3.95
CA PRO A 115 3.00 -3.37 4.19
C PRO A 115 3.37 -4.82 4.47
N VAL A 116 4.46 -5.28 3.83
CA VAL A 116 5.05 -6.60 4.06
C VAL A 116 6.32 -6.44 4.87
N LEU A 117 6.39 -7.15 6.00
CA LEU A 117 7.46 -7.04 6.97
C LEU A 117 8.25 -8.33 7.08
N GLY A 118 9.57 -8.19 7.18
CA GLY A 118 10.49 -9.26 7.52
C GLY A 118 10.68 -9.39 9.03
N GLU A 119 11.78 -10.04 9.42
CA GLU A 119 12.18 -10.12 10.82
C GLU A 119 12.42 -8.72 11.39
N ASN A 120 12.19 -8.53 12.69
CA ASN A 120 12.41 -7.24 13.39
C ASN A 120 11.71 -6.02 12.76
N ARG A 121 10.61 -6.22 12.02
CA ARG A 121 9.86 -5.18 11.28
C ARG A 121 10.66 -4.53 10.15
N GLU A 122 11.63 -5.24 9.56
CA GLU A 122 12.27 -4.81 8.32
C GLU A 122 11.22 -4.59 7.23
N PHE A 123 11.25 -3.44 6.55
CA PHE A 123 10.28 -3.12 5.52
C PHE A 123 10.66 -3.78 4.19
N MET A 124 9.92 -4.81 3.78
CA MET A 124 10.22 -5.61 2.58
C MET A 124 9.53 -5.08 1.32
N GLY A 125 8.40 -4.39 1.49
CA GLY A 125 7.63 -3.84 0.39
C GLY A 125 6.15 -3.70 0.70
N ILE A 126 5.33 -3.62 -0.34
CA ILE A 126 3.87 -3.51 -0.22
C ILE A 126 3.15 -4.44 -1.19
N ILE A 127 1.97 -4.89 -0.79
CA ILE A 127 0.96 -5.46 -1.69
C ILE A 127 -0.11 -4.40 -1.90
N THR A 128 -0.55 -4.19 -3.14
CA THR A 128 -1.53 -3.13 -3.45
C THR A 128 -2.81 -3.71 -4.01
N ARG A 129 -3.93 -3.03 -3.84
CA ARG A 129 -5.17 -3.36 -4.58
C ARG A 129 -4.92 -3.43 -6.09
N LYS A 130 -4.03 -2.58 -6.59
CA LYS A 130 -3.64 -2.54 -8.00
C LYS A 130 -2.97 -3.83 -8.46
N SER A 131 -2.10 -4.46 -7.67
CA SER A 131 -1.47 -5.74 -8.04
C SER A 131 -2.50 -6.87 -8.07
N ILE A 132 -3.40 -6.93 -7.07
CA ILE A 132 -4.52 -7.89 -7.06
C ILE A 132 -5.44 -7.70 -8.28
N LEU A 133 -5.83 -6.45 -8.58
CA LEU A 133 -6.71 -6.16 -9.71
C LEU A 133 -6.05 -6.47 -11.05
N LYS A 134 -4.72 -6.34 -11.18
CA LYS A 134 -3.99 -6.78 -12.38
C LYS A 134 -4.08 -8.29 -12.57
N ALA A 135 -3.94 -9.07 -11.50
CA ALA A 135 -4.08 -10.53 -11.58
C ALA A 135 -5.52 -10.94 -11.96
N ILE A 136 -6.53 -10.30 -11.35
CA ILE A 136 -7.93 -10.52 -11.73
C ILE A 136 -8.16 -10.12 -13.20
N ASN A 137 -7.57 -9.04 -13.67
CA ASN A 137 -7.68 -8.63 -15.08
C ASN A 137 -7.04 -9.65 -16.03
N ALA A 138 -5.90 -10.25 -15.65
CA ALA A 138 -5.27 -11.33 -16.42
C ALA A 138 -6.19 -12.56 -16.52
N LEU A 139 -6.89 -12.90 -15.43
CA LEU A 139 -7.92 -13.94 -15.44
C LEU A 139 -9.00 -13.64 -16.48
N LEU A 140 -9.54 -12.42 -16.50
CA LEU A 140 -10.59 -12.03 -17.45
C LEU A 140 -10.17 -12.13 -18.92
N HIS A 141 -8.89 -11.91 -19.23
CA HIS A 141 -8.36 -12.07 -20.59
C HIS A 141 -8.13 -13.53 -20.99
N ASN A 142 -7.94 -14.43 -20.01
CA ASN A 142 -7.77 -15.87 -20.23
C ASN A 142 -9.09 -16.63 -20.24
N PHE A 143 -10.22 -15.99 -19.89
CA PHE A 143 -11.53 -16.55 -20.15
C PHE A 143 -11.82 -16.44 -21.66
N PRO A 144 -12.12 -17.54 -22.37
CA PRO A 144 -12.78 -17.40 -23.65
C PRO A 144 -14.11 -16.71 -23.37
N LEU A 145 -14.21 -15.43 -23.72
CA LEU A 145 -15.48 -14.72 -23.78
C LEU A 145 -16.39 -15.63 -24.58
N ALA A 146 -17.43 -16.17 -23.94
CA ALA A 146 -18.44 -16.96 -24.61
C ALA A 146 -18.81 -16.20 -25.89
N SER A 147 -18.50 -16.82 -27.02
CA SER A 147 -18.78 -16.28 -28.35
C SER A 147 -20.20 -15.73 -28.31
N LYS A 148 -20.37 -14.47 -28.72
CA LYS A 148 -21.68 -13.86 -28.92
C LYS A 148 -22.45 -14.70 -29.95
N GLU A 149 -23.11 -15.76 -29.50
CA GLU A 149 -24.07 -16.50 -30.28
C GLU A 149 -25.37 -15.68 -30.31
N GLY A 150 -25.81 -15.36 -31.53
CA GLY A 150 -27.22 -15.17 -31.84
C GLY A 150 -27.79 -13.77 -31.67
N LYS A 151 -27.55 -12.89 -32.65
CA LYS A 151 -28.62 -12.05 -33.23
C LYS A 151 -28.46 -12.03 -34.74
N LYS A 152 -29.12 -12.98 -35.41
CA LYS A 152 -29.66 -12.81 -36.75
C LYS A 152 -31.17 -12.64 -36.62
#